data_AF-A0A1Y2CQZ7-F1
#
_entry.id   AF-A0A1Y2CQZ7-F1
#
_cell.length_a   1.000
_cell.length_b   1.000
_cell.length_c   1.000
_cell.angle_alpha   90.00
_cell.angle_beta   90.00
_cell.angle_gamma   90.00
#
_symmetry.space_group_name_H-M   'P 1'
#
loop_
_entity.id
_entity.type
_entity.pdbx_description
1 polymer ?
#
loop_
_entity_poly.entity_id
_entity_poly.type
_entity_poly.pdbx_seq_one_letter_code
_entity_poly.pdbx_strand_id
1 'polypeptide(L)'
;VLFIYIIIISNTDKNRSSSCSGSNDDNISSSSIEITNMEQFNAITVKQAKKLKCVTFRGMEINGQFVDKFGELFYDDLDTLKFHNCVLESGMNYHTLFAGTYTLRHLEIKSRDLTDDDAVETFCCIYPWLLKSVVFSSDNLNRELVMEKLRQCSALSPDDVLSF
;
A
#
# COMPACT_ATOMS: atom_id res chain seq x y z
N VAL A 1 28.13 -3.71 20.58
CA VAL A 1 27.77 -4.90 19.78
C VAL A 1 27.16 -4.38 18.48
N LEU A 2 27.87 -4.55 17.36
CA LEU A 2 27.45 -4.11 16.03
C LEU A 2 26.31 -5.03 15.54
N PHE A 3 25.17 -4.47 15.14
CA PHE A 3 24.14 -5.22 14.42
C PHE A 3 24.35 -5.05 12.92
N ILE A 4 24.52 -6.17 12.24
CA ILE A 4 24.71 -6.30 10.80
C ILE A 4 23.34 -6.17 10.13
N TYR A 5 23.17 -5.18 9.25
CA TYR A 5 22.03 -5.12 8.34
C TYR A 5 22.23 -6.14 7.22
N ILE A 6 21.38 -7.15 7.14
CA ILE A 6 21.29 -8.03 5.96
C ILE A 6 20.35 -7.34 4.98
N ILE A 7 20.92 -6.70 3.95
CA ILE A 7 20.19 -6.30 2.75
C ILE A 7 20.16 -7.52 1.82
N ILE A 8 19.02 -8.20 1.71
CA ILE A 8 18.81 -9.20 0.66
C ILE A 8 18.50 -8.46 -0.63
N ILE A 9 19.51 -8.30 -1.49
CA ILE A 9 19.33 -7.81 -2.86
C ILE A 9 18.98 -9.02 -3.74
N SER A 10 17.69 -9.23 -4.00
CA SER A 10 17.26 -10.09 -5.10
C SER A 10 17.55 -9.37 -6.42
N ASN A 11 18.53 -9.89 -7.16
CA ASN A 11 19.13 -9.22 -8.30
C ASN A 11 18.71 -9.90 -9.61
N THR A 12 17.56 -9.49 -10.15
CA THR A 12 17.21 -9.62 -11.59
C THR A 12 16.15 -8.57 -11.94
N ASP A 13 16.58 -7.32 -12.12
CA ASP A 13 16.50 -6.63 -13.42
C ASP A 13 17.01 -5.20 -13.27
N LYS A 14 17.97 -4.85 -14.14
CA LYS A 14 18.53 -3.51 -14.22
C LYS A 14 17.47 -2.50 -14.64
N ASN A 15 17.50 -1.33 -13.98
CA ASN A 15 16.91 -0.06 -14.39
C ASN A 15 15.36 0.03 -14.40
N ARG A 16 14.80 0.30 -13.22
CA ARG A 16 13.86 1.42 -13.03
C ARG A 16 13.63 1.65 -11.54
N SER A 17 14.43 2.55 -10.97
CA SER A 17 14.09 3.25 -9.75
C SER A 17 12.81 4.06 -10.00
N SER A 18 11.64 3.57 -9.58
CA SER A 18 10.40 4.38 -9.52
C SER A 18 10.40 5.17 -8.21
N SER A 19 11.29 6.15 -8.15
CA SER A 19 11.33 7.09 -7.04
C SER A 19 10.13 8.03 -7.15
N CYS A 20 9.13 7.83 -6.29
CA CYS A 20 8.08 8.82 -6.01
C CYS A 20 8.74 10.01 -5.30
N SER A 21 9.35 10.90 -6.08
CA SER A 21 10.09 12.05 -5.57
C SER A 21 9.24 13.29 -5.83
N GLY A 22 8.76 13.94 -4.77
CA GLY A 22 8.12 15.25 -4.87
C GLY A 22 9.18 16.31 -5.12
N SER A 23 9.12 16.96 -6.28
CA SER A 23 9.86 18.18 -6.58
C SER A 23 8.94 19.18 -7.26
N ASN A 24 8.88 20.38 -6.71
CA ASN A 24 8.31 21.57 -7.34
C ASN A 24 9.19 21.94 -8.53
N ASP A 25 8.78 21.59 -9.74
CA ASP A 25 9.21 22.21 -11.00
C ASP A 25 8.26 21.78 -12.13
N ASP A 26 7.84 22.75 -12.94
CA ASP A 26 6.85 22.62 -14.00
C ASP A 26 7.31 21.69 -15.15
N ASN A 27 7.11 20.38 -14.98
CA ASN A 27 6.96 19.40 -16.06
C ASN A 27 6.42 18.08 -15.49
N ILE A 28 5.13 17.81 -15.69
CA ILE A 28 4.40 16.68 -15.10
C ILE A 28 5.04 15.34 -15.51
N SER A 29 5.76 14.73 -14.57
CA SER A 29 6.08 13.29 -14.55
C SER A 29 4.77 12.51 -14.32
N SER A 30 4.06 12.23 -15.42
CA SER A 30 2.65 11.87 -15.46
C SER A 30 2.34 10.40 -15.12
N SER A 31 2.63 9.96 -13.88
CA SER A 31 2.14 8.66 -13.39
C SER A 31 2.00 8.54 -11.87
N SER A 32 2.29 9.60 -11.11
CA SER A 32 2.18 9.59 -9.65
C SER A 32 1.33 10.74 -9.13
N ILE A 33 0.55 10.48 -8.08
CA ILE A 33 -0.23 11.51 -7.39
C ILE A 33 -0.17 11.31 -5.88
N GLU A 34 -0.20 12.42 -5.16
CA GLU A 34 -0.45 12.47 -3.72
C GLU A 34 -1.79 13.17 -3.46
N ILE A 35 -2.64 12.53 -2.66
CA ILE A 35 -4.01 12.94 -2.37
C ILE A 35 -4.10 13.15 -0.86
N THR A 36 -4.49 14.35 -0.45
CA THR A 36 -4.42 14.80 0.95
C THR A 36 -5.78 15.07 1.57
N ASN A 37 -6.85 15.02 0.79
CA ASN A 37 -8.22 15.25 1.25
C ASN A 37 -9.25 14.65 0.28
N MET A 38 -10.50 14.54 0.74
CA MET A 38 -11.60 13.97 -0.04
C MET A 38 -12.01 14.83 -1.24
N GLU A 39 -11.80 16.14 -1.23
CA GLU A 39 -12.11 17.00 -2.39
C GLU A 39 -11.19 16.67 -3.57
N GLN A 40 -9.88 16.60 -3.32
CA GLN A 40 -8.89 16.14 -4.30
C GLN A 40 -9.20 14.75 -4.80
N PHE A 41 -9.51 13.82 -3.87
CA PHE A 41 -9.87 12.46 -4.27
C PHE A 41 -11.11 12.45 -5.15
N ASN A 42 -12.12 13.24 -4.78
CA ASN A 42 -13.39 13.31 -5.50
C ASN A 42 -13.26 13.91 -6.91
N ALA A 43 -12.30 14.80 -7.12
CA ALA A 43 -12.01 15.39 -8.41
C ALA A 43 -11.32 14.43 -9.40
N ILE A 44 -10.78 13.29 -8.93
CA ILE A 44 -10.14 12.32 -9.81
C ILE A 44 -11.19 11.60 -10.64
N THR A 45 -11.01 11.66 -11.95
CA THR A 45 -11.80 10.91 -12.93
C THR A 45 -11.19 9.53 -13.18
N VAL A 46 -12.02 8.56 -13.59
CA VAL A 46 -11.56 7.22 -14.03
C VAL A 46 -10.48 7.33 -15.12
N LYS A 47 -10.58 8.30 -16.03
CA LYS A 47 -9.58 8.52 -17.09
C LYS A 47 -8.22 8.98 -16.55
N GLN A 48 -8.20 9.78 -15.49
CA GLN A 48 -6.97 10.16 -14.81
C GLN A 48 -6.41 8.98 -14.00
N ALA A 49 -7.27 8.27 -13.26
CA ALA A 49 -6.88 7.11 -12.45
C ALA A 49 -6.15 6.04 -13.28
N LYS A 50 -6.65 5.72 -14.48
CA LYS A 50 -6.03 4.75 -15.41
C LYS A 50 -4.62 5.11 -15.89
N LYS A 51 -4.19 6.36 -15.74
CA LYS A 51 -2.84 6.81 -16.10
C LYS A 51 -1.88 6.78 -14.91
N LEU A 52 -2.39 6.59 -13.70
CA LEU A 52 -1.59 6.53 -12.49
C LEU A 52 -0.97 5.15 -12.33
N LYS A 53 0.26 5.15 -11.84
CA LYS A 53 1.01 3.97 -11.40
C LYS A 53 1.35 4.04 -9.93
N CYS A 54 1.49 5.24 -9.38
CA CYS A 54 1.77 5.44 -7.96
C CYS A 54 0.73 6.37 -7.34
N VAL A 55 0.04 5.90 -6.31
CA VAL A 55 -0.94 6.71 -5.58
C VAL A 55 -0.55 6.73 -4.11
N THR A 56 -0.48 7.92 -3.53
CA THR A 56 -0.30 8.11 -2.09
C THR A 56 -1.51 8.85 -1.53
N PHE A 57 -2.18 8.25 -0.55
CA PHE A 57 -3.16 8.91 0.29
C PHE A 57 -2.47 9.34 1.57
N ARG A 58 -2.54 10.63 1.93
CA ARG A 58 -1.93 11.16 3.16
C ARG A 58 -2.94 11.89 4.00
N GLY A 59 -3.01 11.55 5.29
CA GLY A 59 -3.82 12.30 6.25
C GLY A 59 -5.32 12.24 5.97
N MET A 60 -5.76 11.24 5.20
CA MET A 60 -7.16 11.09 4.79
C MET A 60 -7.91 10.18 5.76
N GLU A 61 -9.20 10.44 5.90
CA GLU A 61 -10.13 9.50 6.53
C GLU A 61 -10.58 8.44 5.52
N ILE A 62 -10.46 7.17 5.89
CA ILE A 62 -10.94 6.02 5.13
C ILE A 62 -12.31 5.65 5.72
N ASN A 63 -13.35 6.14 5.05
CA ASN A 63 -14.76 5.90 5.37
C ASN A 63 -15.45 5.15 4.22
N GLY A 64 -16.75 4.85 4.37
CA GLY A 64 -17.51 4.15 3.32
C GLY A 64 -17.45 4.86 1.95
N GLN A 65 -17.56 6.19 1.92
CA GLN A 65 -17.47 6.97 0.67
C GLN A 65 -16.10 6.83 0.00
N PHE A 66 -15.03 6.79 0.79
CA PHE A 66 -13.69 6.54 0.29
C PHE A 66 -13.60 5.18 -0.38
N VAL A 67 -14.10 4.12 0.27
CA VAL A 67 -14.04 2.74 -0.23
C VAL A 67 -14.77 2.58 -1.55
N ASP A 68 -16.00 3.10 -1.63
CA ASP A 68 -16.81 3.03 -2.85
C ASP A 68 -16.08 3.65 -4.04
N LYS A 69 -15.54 4.85 -3.85
CA LYS A 69 -14.80 5.56 -4.90
C LYS A 69 -13.45 4.93 -5.21
N PHE A 70 -12.78 4.38 -4.21
CA PHE A 70 -11.51 3.67 -4.39
C PHE A 70 -11.70 2.47 -5.31
N GLY A 71 -12.74 1.68 -5.07
CA GLY A 71 -13.13 0.56 -5.93
C GLY A 71 -13.46 0.99 -7.35
N GLU A 72 -14.13 2.13 -7.54
CA GLU A 72 -14.42 2.67 -8.88
C GLU A 72 -13.14 3.04 -9.66
N LEU A 73 -12.15 3.64 -8.97
CA LEU A 73 -11.00 4.25 -9.62
C LEU A 73 -9.81 3.29 -9.82
N PHE A 74 -9.59 2.36 -8.89
CA PHE A 74 -8.32 1.63 -8.77
C PHE A 74 -8.44 0.10 -8.79
N TYR A 75 -9.54 -0.45 -9.30
CA TYR A 75 -9.71 -1.91 -9.49
C TYR A 75 -8.72 -2.54 -10.51
N ASP A 76 -7.99 -1.70 -11.27
CA ASP A 76 -7.04 -2.08 -12.33
C ASP A 76 -5.55 -2.03 -11.84
N ASP A 77 -4.60 -2.24 -12.76
CA ASP A 77 -3.14 -2.23 -12.55
C ASP A 77 -2.57 -0.94 -11.93
N LEU A 78 -2.38 -0.96 -10.61
CA LEU A 78 -1.61 0.02 -9.85
C LEU A 78 -0.27 -0.57 -9.42
N ASP A 79 0.84 0.13 -9.70
CA ASP A 79 2.18 -0.36 -9.35
C ASP A 79 2.46 -0.17 -7.85
N THR A 80 2.19 1.04 -7.35
CA THR A 80 2.45 1.42 -5.96
C THR A 80 1.23 2.11 -5.33
N LEU A 81 0.86 1.64 -4.15
CA LEU A 81 -0.20 2.23 -3.32
C LEU A 81 0.34 2.51 -1.93
N LYS A 82 0.13 3.74 -1.45
CA LYS A 82 0.58 4.17 -0.13
C LYS A 82 -0.54 4.82 0.67
N PHE A 83 -0.63 4.48 1.94
CA PHE A 83 -1.49 5.12 2.92
C PHE A 83 -0.62 5.64 4.06
N HIS A 84 -0.52 6.96 4.20
CA HIS A 84 0.34 7.61 5.18
C HIS A 84 -0.48 8.45 6.15
N ASN A 85 -0.44 8.10 7.43
CA ASN A 85 -1.17 8.78 8.49
C ASN A 85 -2.67 8.93 8.18
N CYS A 86 -3.26 7.97 7.47
CA CYS A 86 -4.70 7.93 7.26
C CYS A 86 -5.40 7.44 8.53
N VAL A 87 -6.63 7.88 8.74
CA VAL A 87 -7.47 7.50 9.89
C VAL A 87 -8.58 6.57 9.39
N LEU A 88 -8.84 5.48 10.09
CA LEU A 88 -9.96 4.58 9.77
C LEU A 88 -11.23 5.08 10.47
N GLU A 89 -12.34 5.24 9.73
CA GLU A 89 -13.65 5.42 10.36
C GLU A 89 -14.02 4.16 11.16
N SER A 90 -14.80 4.33 12.23
CA SER A 90 -15.21 3.21 13.09
C SER A 90 -15.84 2.06 12.28
N GLY A 91 -15.26 0.87 12.37
CA GLY A 91 -15.71 -0.33 11.66
C GLY A 91 -15.07 -0.53 10.29
N MET A 92 -14.26 0.42 9.82
CA MET A 92 -13.46 0.30 8.61
C MET A 92 -12.12 -0.38 8.91
N ASN A 93 -11.53 -0.96 7.87
CA ASN A 93 -10.27 -1.69 7.92
C ASN A 93 -9.59 -1.60 6.54
N TYR A 94 -8.30 -1.88 6.45
CA TYR A 94 -7.58 -1.82 5.19
C TYR A 94 -7.89 -3.02 4.27
N HIS A 95 -8.11 -4.21 4.82
CA HIS A 95 -8.33 -5.40 4.01
C HIS A 95 -9.60 -5.32 3.14
N THR A 96 -10.63 -4.59 3.57
CA THR A 96 -11.85 -4.35 2.77
C THR A 96 -11.57 -3.59 1.47
N LEU A 97 -10.52 -2.77 1.42
CA LEU A 97 -10.09 -2.10 0.19
C LEU A 97 -9.62 -3.09 -0.88
N PHE A 98 -9.10 -4.23 -0.44
CA PHE A 98 -8.47 -5.25 -1.28
C PHE A 98 -9.36 -6.47 -1.51
N ALA A 99 -10.66 -6.37 -1.22
CA ALA A 99 -11.65 -7.39 -1.57
C ALA A 99 -11.84 -7.42 -3.11
N GLY A 100 -10.92 -8.06 -3.84
CA GLY A 100 -10.92 -8.10 -5.30
C GLY A 100 -9.61 -8.60 -5.90
N THR A 101 -9.54 -8.69 -7.22
CA THR A 101 -8.34 -9.11 -7.95
C THR A 101 -7.40 -7.92 -8.20
N TYR A 102 -6.89 -7.31 -7.13
CA TYR A 102 -5.99 -6.17 -7.24
C TYR A 102 -4.59 -6.60 -7.63
N THR A 103 -4.10 -6.05 -8.73
CA THR A 103 -2.75 -6.29 -9.24
C THR A 103 -1.81 -5.20 -8.72
N LEU A 104 -1.36 -5.36 -7.47
CA LEU A 104 -0.46 -4.43 -6.79
C LEU A 104 0.95 -5.01 -6.64
N ARG A 105 1.98 -4.21 -6.94
CA ARG A 105 3.38 -4.61 -6.76
C ARG A 105 3.97 -4.11 -5.44
N HIS A 106 3.59 -2.90 -5.03
CA HIS A 106 4.13 -2.26 -3.84
C HIS A 106 3.00 -1.68 -2.99
N LEU A 107 2.84 -2.18 -1.77
CA LEU A 107 1.94 -1.63 -0.76
C LEU A 107 2.72 -1.03 0.40
N GLU A 108 2.33 0.16 0.83
CA GLU A 108 2.86 0.79 2.05
C GLU A 108 1.69 1.33 2.88
N ILE A 109 1.51 0.79 4.09
CA ILE A 109 0.53 1.30 5.05
C ILE A 109 1.30 1.75 6.29
N LYS A 110 1.31 3.07 6.51
CA LYS A 110 1.85 3.72 7.69
C LYS A 110 0.72 4.41 8.41
N SER A 111 0.11 3.75 9.37
CA SER A 111 -1.07 4.25 10.07
C SER A 111 -1.02 3.85 11.53
N ARG A 112 -1.48 4.74 12.42
CA ARG A 112 -1.60 4.44 13.85
C ARG A 112 -2.77 3.50 14.14
N ASP A 113 -3.75 3.45 13.24
CA ASP A 113 -4.97 2.65 13.38
C ASP A 113 -4.80 1.23 12.81
N LEU A 114 -3.65 0.94 12.17
CA LEU A 114 -3.35 -0.39 11.66
C LEU A 114 -3.10 -1.36 12.82
N THR A 115 -3.93 -2.41 12.90
CA THR A 115 -3.85 -3.48 13.89
C THR A 115 -3.19 -4.73 13.33
N ASP A 116 -2.79 -5.65 14.20
CA ASP A 116 -2.16 -6.92 13.79
C ASP A 116 -3.08 -7.76 12.90
N ASP A 117 -4.37 -7.89 13.26
CA ASP A 117 -5.34 -8.67 12.50
C ASP A 117 -5.60 -8.05 11.13
N ASP A 118 -5.77 -6.72 11.06
CA ASP A 118 -6.01 -6.03 9.80
C ASP A 118 -4.78 -6.09 8.87
N ALA A 119 -3.56 -6.02 9.43
CA ALA A 119 -2.33 -6.22 8.67
C ALA A 119 -2.26 -7.64 8.06
N VAL A 120 -2.58 -8.67 8.84
CA VAL A 120 -2.61 -10.06 8.39
C VAL A 120 -3.66 -10.25 7.29
N GLU A 121 -4.89 -9.79 7.53
CA GLU A 121 -5.99 -9.91 6.58
C GLU A 121 -5.71 -9.13 5.29
N THR A 122 -5.16 -7.92 5.41
CA THR A 122 -4.76 -7.10 4.26
C THR A 122 -3.74 -7.84 3.40
N PHE A 123 -2.70 -8.41 4.00
CA PHE A 123 -1.70 -9.17 3.27
C PHE A 123 -2.31 -10.40 2.57
N CYS A 124 -3.22 -11.10 3.24
CA CYS A 124 -3.91 -12.27 2.68
C CYS A 124 -4.88 -11.93 1.54
N CYS A 125 -5.44 -10.72 1.50
CA CYS A 125 -6.36 -10.27 0.46
C CYS A 125 -5.64 -9.81 -0.83
N ILE A 126 -4.36 -9.47 -0.77
CA ILE A 126 -3.62 -8.98 -1.94
C ILE A 126 -3.10 -10.15 -2.77
N TYR A 127 -3.17 -10.03 -4.10
CA TYR A 127 -2.76 -11.12 -5.00
C TYR A 127 -1.25 -11.41 -4.86
N PRO A 128 -0.87 -12.56 -4.27
CA PRO A 128 0.49 -12.78 -3.78
C PRO A 128 1.53 -12.77 -4.92
N TRP A 129 1.17 -13.30 -6.09
CA TRP A 129 2.09 -13.54 -7.20
C TRP A 129 2.63 -12.29 -7.90
N LEU A 130 2.02 -11.13 -7.67
CA LEU A 130 2.44 -9.86 -8.27
C LEU A 130 3.13 -8.93 -7.26
N LEU A 131 3.03 -9.27 -5.98
CA LEU A 131 3.52 -8.46 -4.89
C LEU A 131 5.05 -8.56 -4.80
N LYS A 132 5.72 -7.41 -4.82
CA LYS A 132 7.17 -7.28 -4.67
C LYS A 132 7.55 -6.74 -3.31
N SER A 133 6.75 -5.86 -2.73
CA SER A 133 6.98 -5.37 -1.37
C SER A 133 5.70 -4.96 -0.67
N VAL A 134 5.64 -5.25 0.62
CA VAL A 134 4.66 -4.73 1.57
C VAL A 134 5.40 -4.09 2.74
N VAL A 135 4.97 -2.90 3.12
CA VAL A 135 5.47 -2.18 4.30
C VAL A 135 4.30 -1.91 5.22
N PHE A 136 4.34 -2.44 6.44
CA PHE A 136 3.35 -2.14 7.48
C PHE A 136 4.03 -1.47 8.67
N SER A 137 3.62 -0.23 8.96
CA SER A 137 4.21 0.55 10.06
C SER A 137 3.13 1.18 10.93
N SER A 138 3.19 0.89 12.22
CA SER A 138 2.30 1.39 13.26
C SER A 138 2.98 1.17 14.61
N ASP A 139 2.74 2.08 15.56
CA ASP A 139 3.22 1.91 16.94
C ASP A 139 2.53 0.75 17.67
N ASN A 140 1.39 0.29 17.14
CA ASN A 140 0.56 -0.76 17.74
C ASN A 140 0.84 -2.16 17.17
N LEU A 141 1.72 -2.29 16.16
CA LEU A 141 1.97 -3.57 15.51
C LEU A 141 2.95 -4.44 16.30
N ASN A 142 2.54 -5.67 16.58
CA ASN A 142 3.44 -6.72 17.04
C ASN A 142 3.96 -7.52 15.84
N ARG A 143 5.14 -7.11 15.36
CA ARG A 143 5.81 -7.74 14.21
C ARG A 143 5.93 -9.26 14.33
N GLU A 144 6.30 -9.78 15.49
CA GLU A 144 6.50 -11.23 15.66
C GLU A 144 5.18 -11.98 15.50
N LEU A 145 4.10 -11.46 16.10
CA LEU A 145 2.76 -12.04 16.00
C LEU A 145 2.24 -12.01 14.56
N VAL A 146 2.40 -10.88 13.85
CA VAL A 146 1.97 -10.76 12.45
C VAL A 146 2.73 -11.75 11.57
N MET A 147 4.06 -11.85 11.71
CA MET A 147 4.87 -12.78 10.94
C MET A 147 4.52 -14.24 11.24
N GLU A 148 4.26 -14.58 12.51
CA GLU A 148 3.81 -15.92 12.90
C GLU A 148 2.49 -16.28 12.23
N LYS A 149 1.48 -15.40 12.32
CA LYS A 149 0.17 -15.60 11.69
C LYS A 149 0.28 -15.75 10.18
N LEU A 150 1.07 -14.91 9.53
CA LEU A 150 1.25 -14.98 8.08
C LEU A 150 1.88 -16.29 7.64
N ARG A 151 2.93 -16.77 8.32
CA ARG A 151 3.56 -18.07 8.02
C ARG A 151 2.58 -19.25 8.13
N GLN A 152 1.51 -19.12 8.92
CA GLN A 152 0.46 -20.13 9.04
C GLN A 152 -0.59 -20.05 7.93
N CYS A 153 -0.74 -18.89 7.28
CA CYS A 153 -1.82 -18.61 6.32
C CYS A 153 -1.35 -18.46 4.87
N SER A 154 -0.08 -18.16 4.61
CA SER A 154 0.38 -17.75 3.29
C SER A 154 1.03 -18.88 2.48
N ALA A 155 0.65 -18.97 1.20
CA ALA A 155 1.34 -19.82 0.21
C ALA A 155 2.71 -19.24 -0.21
N LEU A 156 2.96 -17.96 0.06
CA LEU A 156 4.25 -17.30 -0.11
C LEU A 156 4.96 -17.15 1.23
N SER A 157 6.29 -17.22 1.23
CA SER A 157 7.10 -16.83 2.39
C SER A 157 6.95 -15.32 2.63
N PRO A 158 6.41 -14.87 3.78
CA PRO A 158 6.28 -13.43 4.07
C PRO A 158 7.64 -12.74 4.11
N ASP A 159 8.69 -13.47 4.46
CA ASP A 159 10.06 -12.96 4.61
C ASP A 159 10.65 -12.39 3.31
N ASP A 160 10.13 -12.77 2.14
CA ASP A 160 10.66 -12.31 0.84
C ASP A 160 10.08 -10.95 0.38
N VAL A 161 8.92 -10.55 0.91
CA VAL A 161 8.16 -9.39 0.42
C VAL A 161 7.70 -8.44 1.52
N LEU A 162 7.56 -8.89 2.77
CA LEU A 162 7.01 -8.09 3.86
C LEU A 162 8.12 -7.45 4.71
N SER A 163 7.95 -6.17 4.99
CA SER A 163 8.80 -5.35 5.85
C SER A 163 7.94 -4.51 6.80
N PHE A 164 8.53 -4.10 7.92
CA PHE A 164 7.89 -3.32 8.98
C PHE A 164 8.68 -2.03 9.21
#